data_AF-A0A164HUG7-F1
#
_entry.id   AF-A0A164HUG7-F1
#
_cell.length_a   1.000
_cell.length_b   1.000
_cell.length_c   1.000
_cell.angle_alpha   90.00
_cell.angle_beta   90.00
_cell.angle_gamma   90.00
#
_symmetry.space_group_name_H-M   'P 1'
#
loop_
_entity.id
_entity.type
_entity.pdbx_description
1 polymer ?
#
loop_
_entity_poly.entity_id
_entity_poly.type
_entity_poly.pdbx_seq_one_letter_code
_entity_poly.pdbx_strand_id
1 'polypeptide(L)'
;MSLSEILEQVGVIAGSGAVGAGVTGWANRRKSRAETTQIDAEAAKIIADTAVVLVAPLAAQVEGLNTRVAVLETENRRTKGLLRIALDHIEELHDWIKSHVPGAQPPSRPASLPDQEAL
;
A
#
# COMPACT_ATOMS: atom_id res chain seq x y z
N MET A 1 -40.16 -43.11 -49.90
CA MET A 1 -38.75 -42.90 -49.54
C MET A 1 -38.59 -43.23 -48.07
N SER A 2 -38.04 -44.39 -47.75
CA SER A 2 -37.95 -44.88 -46.37
C SER A 2 -36.65 -44.42 -45.72
N LEU A 3 -36.65 -44.31 -44.39
CA LEU A 3 -35.50 -43.88 -43.57
C LEU A 3 -34.19 -44.66 -43.87
N SER A 4 -34.30 -45.86 -44.44
CA SER A 4 -33.17 -46.69 -44.88
C SER A 4 -32.42 -46.10 -46.10
N GLU A 5 -33.13 -45.47 -47.05
CA GLU A 5 -32.51 -44.86 -48.25
C GLU A 5 -31.72 -43.60 -47.90
N ILE A 6 -32.19 -42.84 -46.89
CA ILE A 6 -31.51 -41.63 -46.39
C ILE A 6 -30.22 -42.02 -45.65
N LEU A 7 -30.22 -43.11 -44.88
CA LEU A 7 -29.04 -43.58 -44.14
C LEU A 7 -27.97 -44.19 -45.06
N GLU A 8 -28.38 -44.84 -46.16
CA GLU A 8 -27.45 -45.34 -47.17
C GLU A 8 -26.75 -44.19 -47.91
N GLN A 9 -27.45 -43.07 -48.13
CA GLN A 9 -26.88 -41.86 -48.74
C GLN A 9 -25.92 -41.09 -47.81
N VAL A 10 -26.09 -41.21 -46.49
CA VAL A 10 -25.17 -40.65 -45.49
C VAL A 10 -23.95 -41.57 -45.27
N GLY A 11 -24.10 -42.89 -45.43
CA GLY A 11 -23.01 -43.86 -45.32
C GLY A 11 -21.96 -43.79 -46.44
N VAL A 12 -22.29 -43.20 -47.59
CA VAL A 12 -21.37 -43.03 -48.73
C VAL A 12 -20.52 -41.75 -48.63
N ILE A 13 -20.76 -40.87 -47.66
CA ILE A 13 -19.84 -39.77 -47.31
C ILE A 13 -18.74 -40.29 -46.37
N ALA A 14 -18.15 -41.42 -46.75
CA ALA A 14 -16.90 -41.96 -46.23
C ALA A 14 -15.72 -41.52 -47.13
N GLY A 15 -15.72 -40.29 -47.66
CA GLY A 15 -14.81 -39.95 -48.76
C GLY A 15 -14.55 -38.47 -49.05
N SER A 16 -14.61 -37.55 -48.07
CA SER A 16 -14.09 -36.19 -48.27
C SER A 16 -12.99 -35.86 -47.26
N GLY A 17 -11.73 -36.08 -47.66
CA GLY A 17 -10.55 -35.70 -46.86
C GLY A 17 -10.54 -34.22 -46.44
N ALA A 18 -11.37 -33.38 -47.07
CA ALA A 18 -11.55 -31.97 -46.72
C ALA A 18 -12.32 -31.73 -45.41
N VAL A 19 -13.33 -32.55 -45.07
CA VAL A 19 -14.11 -32.35 -43.83
C VAL A 19 -13.31 -32.81 -42.62
N GLY A 20 -12.63 -33.96 -42.71
CA GLY A 20 -11.74 -34.45 -41.66
C GLY A 20 -10.60 -33.47 -41.33
N ALA A 21 -9.99 -32.86 -42.36
CA ALA A 21 -8.96 -31.83 -42.22
C ALA A 21 -9.48 -30.49 -41.68
N GLY A 22 -10.71 -30.11 -42.04
CA GLY A 22 -11.35 -28.89 -41.53
C GLY A 22 -11.64 -28.95 -40.04
N VAL A 23 -12.15 -30.08 -39.54
CA VAL A 23 -12.47 -30.25 -38.11
C VAL A 23 -11.20 -30.39 -37.27
N THR A 24 -10.18 -31.12 -37.73
CA THR A 24 -8.88 -31.18 -37.03
C THR A 24 -8.14 -29.85 -37.06
N GLY A 25 -8.18 -29.12 -38.17
CA GLY A 25 -7.61 -27.77 -38.27
C GLY A 25 -8.26 -26.79 -37.30
N TRP A 26 -9.59 -26.80 -37.19
CA TRP A 26 -10.31 -25.96 -36.22
C TRP A 26 -10.04 -26.37 -34.77
N ALA A 27 -9.99 -27.68 -34.47
CA ALA A 27 -9.66 -28.19 -33.15
C ALA A 27 -8.23 -27.82 -32.72
N ASN A 28 -7.24 -27.96 -33.61
CA ASN A 28 -5.85 -27.54 -33.34
C ASN A 28 -5.74 -26.02 -33.17
N ARG A 29 -6.48 -25.23 -33.95
CA ARG A 29 -6.51 -23.76 -33.80
C ARG A 29 -7.15 -23.31 -32.48
N ARG A 30 -8.14 -24.05 -31.98
CA ARG A 30 -8.73 -23.82 -30.65
C ARG A 30 -7.77 -24.20 -29.53
N LYS A 31 -7.08 -25.34 -29.64
CA LYS A 31 -6.04 -25.73 -28.68
C LYS A 31 -4.93 -24.69 -28.57
N SER A 32 -4.39 -24.26 -29.72
CA SER A 32 -3.33 -23.24 -29.75
C SER A 32 -3.77 -21.90 -29.15
N ARG A 33 -5.01 -21.45 -29.37
CA ARG A 33 -5.55 -20.25 -28.70
C ARG A 33 -5.72 -20.43 -27.20
N ALA A 34 -6.20 -21.59 -26.75
CA ALA A 34 -6.33 -21.89 -25.32
C ALA A 34 -4.96 -21.93 -24.63
N GLU A 35 -3.97 -22.56 -25.25
CA GLU A 35 -2.58 -22.60 -24.78
C GLU A 35 -1.96 -21.20 -24.71
N THR A 36 -2.17 -20.36 -25.74
CA THR A 36 -1.68 -18.97 -25.74
C THR A 36 -2.33 -18.15 -24.62
N THR A 37 -3.64 -18.31 -24.41
CA THR A 37 -4.38 -17.62 -23.34
C THR A 37 -3.93 -18.10 -21.95
N GLN A 38 -3.59 -19.39 -21.83
CA GLN A 38 -3.09 -19.97 -20.60
C GLN A 38 -1.66 -19.48 -20.28
N ILE A 39 -0.80 -19.36 -21.30
CA ILE A 39 0.54 -18.79 -21.17
C ILE A 39 0.47 -17.31 -20.77
N ASP A 40 -0.42 -16.52 -21.38
CA ASP A 40 -0.61 -15.10 -21.00
C ASP A 40 -1.15 -14.97 -19.57
N ALA A 41 -2.04 -15.87 -19.14
CA ALA A 41 -2.54 -15.90 -17.77
C ALA A 41 -1.45 -16.29 -16.75
N GLU A 42 -0.57 -17.25 -17.08
CA GLU A 42 0.59 -17.59 -16.26
C GLU A 42 1.60 -16.44 -16.19
N ALA A 43 1.89 -15.78 -17.32
CA ALA A 43 2.76 -14.62 -17.35
C ALA A 43 2.20 -13.47 -16.49
N ALA A 44 0.91 -13.16 -16.62
CA ALA A 44 0.24 -12.16 -15.79
C ALA A 44 0.29 -12.51 -14.30
N LYS A 45 0.12 -13.79 -13.95
CA LYS A 45 0.24 -14.27 -12.57
C LYS A 45 1.65 -14.08 -12.02
N ILE A 46 2.68 -14.43 -12.78
CA ILE A 46 4.08 -14.26 -12.37
C ILE A 46 4.42 -12.77 -12.16
N ILE A 47 3.95 -11.89 -13.04
CA ILE A 47 4.13 -10.45 -12.92
C ILE A 47 3.44 -9.92 -11.65
N ALA A 48 2.20 -10.36 -11.38
CA ALA A 48 1.46 -10.00 -10.18
C ALA A 48 2.14 -10.49 -8.90
N ASP A 49 2.57 -11.75 -8.86
CA ASP A 49 3.28 -12.34 -7.72
C ASP A 49 4.60 -11.59 -7.45
N THR A 50 5.33 -11.24 -8.51
CA THR A 50 6.57 -10.46 -8.40
C THR A 50 6.31 -9.05 -7.88
N ALA A 51 5.25 -8.39 -8.35
CA ALA A 51 4.87 -7.06 -7.85
C ALA A 51 4.52 -7.10 -6.34
N VAL A 52 3.80 -8.14 -5.88
CA VAL A 52 3.49 -8.32 -4.45
C VAL A 52 4.76 -8.50 -3.63
N VAL A 53 5.72 -9.31 -4.10
CA VAL A 53 7.01 -9.54 -3.40
C VAL A 53 7.82 -8.25 -3.29
N LEU A 54 7.78 -7.38 -4.31
CA LEU A 54 8.51 -6.11 -4.28
C LEU A 54 7.83 -5.05 -3.41
N VAL A 55 6.49 -5.03 -3.35
CA VAL A 55 5.72 -4.01 -2.63
C VAL A 55 5.55 -4.34 -1.14
N ALA A 56 5.51 -5.62 -0.76
CA ALA A 56 5.32 -6.01 0.64
C ALA A 56 6.37 -5.44 1.62
N PRO A 57 7.69 -5.45 1.31
CA PRO A 57 8.70 -4.83 2.16
C PRO A 57 8.56 -3.30 2.25
N LEU A 58 8.06 -2.65 1.21
CA LEU A 58 7.81 -1.19 1.21
C LEU A 58 6.64 -0.85 2.13
N ALA A 59 5.55 -1.64 2.09
CA ALA A 59 4.41 -1.45 2.97
C ALA A 59 4.81 -1.56 4.45
N ALA A 60 5.60 -2.58 4.80
CA ALA A 60 6.11 -2.76 6.16
C ALA A 60 7.03 -1.60 6.60
N GLN A 61 7.87 -1.07 5.70
CA GLN A 61 8.71 0.09 5.99
C GLN A 61 7.89 1.36 6.20
N VAL A 62 6.85 1.58 5.39
CA VAL A 62 5.93 2.73 5.53
C VAL A 62 5.18 2.64 6.85
N GLU A 63 4.67 1.47 7.23
CA GLU A 63 4.01 1.26 8.51
C GLU A 63 4.96 1.52 9.69
N GLY A 64 6.19 1.01 9.61
CA GLY A 64 7.22 1.26 10.61
C GLY A 64 7.59 2.75 10.74
N LEU A 65 7.70 3.45 9.61
CA LEU A 65 7.93 4.90 9.59
C LEU A 65 6.76 5.67 10.20
N ASN A 66 5.53 5.36 9.82
CA ASN A 66 4.33 6.00 10.36
C ASN A 66 4.23 5.81 11.87
N THR A 67 4.54 4.61 12.37
CA THR A 67 4.57 4.32 13.81
C THR A 67 5.61 5.18 14.52
N ARG A 68 6.83 5.26 13.97
CA ARG A 68 7.90 6.09 14.55
C ARG A 68 7.56 7.57 14.55
N VAL A 69 6.96 8.07 13.47
CA VAL A 69 6.50 9.47 13.38
C VAL A 69 5.44 9.74 14.45
N ALA A 70 4.43 8.88 14.60
CA ALA A 70 3.39 9.05 15.60
C ALA A 70 3.93 9.07 17.04
N VAL A 71 4.91 8.21 17.35
CA VAL A 71 5.61 8.20 18.64
C VAL A 71 6.37 9.52 18.84
N LEU A 72 7.17 9.93 17.85
CA LEU A 72 7.97 11.17 17.94
C LEU A 72 7.09 12.42 18.06
N GLU A 73 5.97 12.49 17.35
CA GLU A 73 5.01 13.60 17.48
C GLU A 73 4.35 13.64 18.86
N THR A 74 4.11 12.47 19.47
CA THR A 74 3.56 12.36 20.82
C THR A 74 4.58 12.80 21.86
N GLU A 75 5.82 12.32 21.75
CA GLU A 75 6.93 12.72 22.62
C GLU A 75 7.26 14.21 22.51
N ASN A 76 7.26 14.75 21.29
CA ASN A 76 7.48 16.17 21.04
C ASN A 76 6.39 17.02 21.70
N ARG A 77 5.11 16.69 21.49
CA ARG A 77 3.98 17.36 22.16
C ARG A 77 4.08 17.30 23.67
N ARG A 78 4.42 16.13 24.23
CA ARG A 78 4.62 15.96 25.68
C ARG A 78 5.77 16.85 26.19
N THR A 79 6.89 16.85 25.49
CA THR A 79 8.09 17.62 25.87
C THR A 79 7.82 19.11 25.83
N LYS A 80 7.18 19.61 24.76
CA LYS A 80 6.75 21.01 24.65
C LYS A 80 5.77 21.40 25.75
N GLY A 81 4.81 20.52 26.07
CA GLY A 81 3.86 20.73 27.15
C GLY A 81 4.55 20.86 28.52
N LEU A 82 5.47 19.95 28.84
CA LEU A 82 6.25 20.01 30.08
C LEU A 82 7.15 21.24 30.14
N LEU A 83 7.78 21.60 29.03
CA LEU A 83 8.61 22.80 28.94
C LEU A 83 7.79 24.06 29.23
N ARG A 84 6.59 24.17 28.64
CA ARG A 84 5.68 25.30 28.89
C ARG A 84 5.30 25.39 30.36
N ILE A 85 4.86 24.29 30.97
CA ILE A 85 4.53 24.24 32.41
C ILE A 85 5.72 24.69 33.27
N ALA A 86 6.94 24.24 32.94
CA ALA A 86 8.14 24.63 33.67
C ALA A 86 8.44 26.13 33.53
N LEU A 87 8.30 26.70 32.33
CA LEU A 87 8.49 28.12 32.09
C LEU A 87 7.45 28.97 32.83
N ASP A 88 6.17 28.59 32.76
CA ASP A 88 5.08 29.27 33.47
C ASP A 88 5.35 29.28 34.99
N HIS A 89 5.80 28.16 35.55
CA HIS A 89 6.12 28.07 36.97
C HIS A 89 7.33 28.92 37.36
N ILE A 90 8.37 29.02 36.51
CA ILE A 90 9.51 29.91 36.75
C ILE A 90 9.07 31.38 36.76
N GLU A 91 8.19 31.76 35.83
CA GLU A 91 7.64 33.12 35.76
C GLU A 91 6.81 33.45 37.02
N GLU A 92 5.97 32.51 37.46
CA GLU A 92 5.23 32.62 38.73
C GLU A 92 6.16 32.83 39.93
N LEU A 93 7.26 32.05 40.02
CA LEU A 93 8.25 32.22 41.08
C LEU A 93 8.96 33.58 41.01
N HIS A 94 9.29 34.05 39.80
CA HIS A 94 9.91 35.37 39.63
C HIS A 94 8.98 36.48 40.12
N ASP A 95 7.69 36.41 39.81
CA ASP A 95 6.72 37.41 40.24
C ASP A 95 6.43 37.33 41.74
N TRP A 96 6.43 36.11 42.30
CA TRP A 96 6.37 35.91 43.74
C TRP A 96 7.56 36.56 44.46
N ILE A 97 8.80 36.38 43.96
CA ILE A 97 10.01 36.99 44.53
C ILE A 97 9.93 38.51 44.50
N LYS A 98 9.54 39.11 43.37
CA LYS A 98 9.40 40.58 43.23
C LYS A 98 8.44 41.17 44.25
N SER A 99 7.39 40.44 44.60
CA SER A 99 6.34 40.91 45.50
C SER A 99 6.59 40.60 46.98
N HIS A 100 7.34 39.54 47.29
CA HIS A 100 7.44 39.02 48.67
C HIS A 100 8.86 39.03 49.26
N VAL A 101 9.91 39.29 48.47
CA VAL A 101 11.29 39.26 48.97
C VAL A 101 11.95 40.64 48.82
N PRO A 102 11.97 41.46 49.89
CA PRO A 102 12.56 42.79 49.86
C PRO A 102 14.05 42.76 49.50
N GLY A 103 14.45 43.58 48.53
CA GLY A 103 15.85 43.72 48.10
C GLY A 103 16.39 42.58 47.22
N ALA A 104 15.59 41.55 46.94
CA ALA A 104 15.97 40.51 45.98
C ALA A 104 15.57 40.93 44.56
N GLN A 105 16.47 40.70 43.60
CA GLN A 105 16.18 40.85 42.18
C GLN A 105 16.24 39.46 41.53
N PRO A 106 15.15 38.96 40.92
CA PRO A 106 15.16 37.67 40.25
C PRO A 106 16.12 37.68 39.05
N PRO A 107 16.70 36.52 38.69
CA PRO A 107 17.61 36.42 37.56
C PRO A 107 16.90 36.82 36.26
N SER A 108 17.64 37.47 35.37
CA SER A 108 17.13 37.85 34.05
C SER A 108 16.87 36.62 33.19
N ARG A 109 15.80 36.67 32.39
CA ARG A 109 15.47 35.62 31.41
C ARG A 109 16.67 35.37 30.48
N PRO A 110 17.11 34.12 30.31
CA PRO A 110 18.14 33.78 29.32
C PRO A 110 17.75 34.27 27.91
N ALA A 111 18.68 34.94 27.21
CA ALA A 111 18.44 35.47 25.87
C ALA A 111 18.20 34.38 24.80
N SER A 112 18.56 33.13 25.09
CA SER A 112 18.36 31.97 24.23
C SER A 112 16.95 31.37 24.33
N LEU A 113 16.11 31.81 25.28
CA LEU A 113 14.74 31.34 25.41
C LEU A 113 13.84 32.11 24.43
N PRO A 114 13.22 31.43 23.45
CA PRO A 114 12.26 32.08 22.56
C PRO A 114 11.01 32.53 23.33
N ASP A 115 10.29 33.51 22.79
CA ASP A 115 9.01 33.93 23.36
C ASP A 115 7.99 32.78 23.38
N GLN A 116 7.16 32.72 24.43
CA GLN A 116 6.30 31.56 24.71
C GLN A 116 5.34 31.22 23.54
N GLU A 117 5.04 32.17 22.65
CA GLU A 117 4.21 31.96 21.46
C GLU A 117 4.87 31.08 20.37
N ALA A 118 6.18 30.84 20.46
CA ALA A 118 6.96 30.11 19.46
C ALA A 118 7.20 28.61 19.79
N LEU A 119 6.66 28.10 20.90
CA LEU A 119 6.84 26.72 21.39
C LEU A 119 5.64 25.82 21.06
#